data_AF-A0A954YRR4-F1
#
_entry.id   AF-A0A954YRR4-F1
#
_cell.length_a   1.000
_cell.length_b   1.000
_cell.length_c   1.000
_cell.angle_alpha   90.00
_cell.angle_beta   90.00
_cell.angle_gamma   90.00
#
_symmetry.space_group_name_H-M   'P 1'
#
loop_
_entity.id
_entity.type
_entity.pdbx_description
1 polymer ?
#
loop_
_entity_poly.entity_id
_entity_poly.type
_entity_poly.pdbx_seq_one_letter_code
_entity_poly.pdbx_strand_id
1 'polypeptide(L)'
;YNERTYPNFCKLLARLGVETQLSSMSFSVRDDAADIEYKGDNLNALFAQRSNLLRWGHYRMLLEILRFYRQSRRLLAEPAEKLTMGSYLRQQRYSTEFIERHLIPMGAAIWSADPEQFYDFPAVYFVRFCHNHGMLNILNRPQWRVIRGGSVQYVRKMTLPFRSKIRTSTPVSVIRRHEDSVEIITDRFGSEHFDHVIIATHSDQALRMLADPTRAESDVLGTMRYQRNDVSLHHDTSRLPKRRKAWSSWNYHIPKQRQSSAVVTYNMNELQSLRTERTYCVTLNSTDCIDPNQCIRDLRYDHPVYTTASVVSQRRHAEISGKNRTHYCGAYWGYGFHEDGVNSALAVCKHFGKEL
;
A
#
# COMPACT_ATOMS: atom_id res chain seq x y z
N TYR A 1 -1.06 -5.96 -9.35
CA TYR A 1 -1.06 -7.27 -8.67
C TYR A 1 -0.14 -8.23 -9.42
N ASN A 2 0.24 -9.36 -8.82
CA ASN A 2 0.90 -10.47 -9.54
C ASN A 2 0.24 -11.79 -9.12
N GLU A 3 0.23 -12.79 -10.00
CA GLU A 3 -0.55 -14.03 -9.79
C GLU A 3 -0.05 -14.87 -8.62
N ARG A 4 1.24 -14.78 -8.28
CA ARG A 4 1.84 -15.50 -7.16
C ARG A 4 1.34 -15.02 -5.79
N THR A 5 1.20 -13.71 -5.61
CA THR A 5 0.88 -13.11 -4.30
C THR A 5 -0.58 -12.71 -4.14
N TYR A 6 -1.36 -12.75 -5.22
CA TYR A 6 -2.76 -12.35 -5.25
C TYR A 6 -3.68 -13.49 -5.72
N PRO A 7 -3.58 -14.71 -5.17
CA PRO A 7 -4.31 -15.87 -5.70
C PRO A 7 -5.83 -15.68 -5.64
N ASN A 8 -6.39 -15.17 -4.54
CA ASN A 8 -7.84 -15.02 -4.43
C ASN A 8 -8.36 -13.82 -5.23
N PHE A 9 -7.60 -12.72 -5.29
CA PHE A 9 -7.94 -11.62 -6.18
C PHE A 9 -7.91 -12.05 -7.66
N CYS A 10 -6.96 -12.91 -8.07
CA CYS A 10 -6.95 -13.47 -9.42
C CYS A 10 -8.18 -14.34 -9.70
N LYS A 11 -8.57 -15.21 -8.76
CA LYS A 11 -9.82 -16.01 -8.88
C LYS A 11 -11.05 -15.12 -9.02
N LEU A 12 -11.13 -14.04 -8.24
CA LEU A 12 -12.22 -13.07 -8.31
C LEU A 12 -12.28 -12.39 -9.69
N LEU A 13 -11.15 -11.89 -10.18
CA LEU A 13 -11.08 -11.26 -11.50
C LEU A 13 -11.46 -12.23 -12.62
N ALA A 14 -11.02 -13.49 -12.53
CA ALA A 14 -11.36 -14.54 -13.48
C ALA A 14 -12.88 -14.82 -13.47
N ARG A 15 -13.50 -14.96 -12.29
CA ARG A 15 -14.95 -15.14 -12.13
C ARG A 15 -15.75 -13.97 -12.71
N LEU A 16 -15.23 -12.74 -12.61
CA LEU A 16 -15.85 -11.55 -13.19
C LEU A 16 -15.50 -11.35 -14.69
N GLY A 17 -14.63 -12.19 -15.27
CA GLY A 17 -14.13 -12.02 -16.64
C GLY A 17 -13.46 -10.67 -16.88
N VAL A 18 -12.66 -10.18 -15.94
CA VAL A 18 -12.00 -8.85 -16.02
C VAL A 18 -10.69 -8.96 -16.80
N GLU A 19 -10.54 -8.15 -17.85
CA GLU A 19 -9.32 -8.08 -18.64
C GLU A 19 -8.17 -7.40 -17.90
N THR A 20 -6.97 -7.94 -18.09
CA THR A 20 -5.75 -7.48 -17.41
C THR A 20 -4.58 -7.44 -18.39
N GLN A 21 -3.57 -6.64 -18.10
CA GLN A 21 -2.40 -6.46 -18.96
C GLN A 21 -1.11 -6.34 -18.14
N LEU A 22 0.02 -6.59 -18.80
CA LEU A 22 1.34 -6.52 -18.17
C LEU A 22 1.69 -5.07 -17.76
N SER A 23 2.47 -4.97 -16.68
CA SER A 23 3.01 -3.71 -16.13
C SER A 23 4.45 -3.95 -15.66
N SER A 24 5.32 -2.94 -15.82
CA SER A 24 6.74 -3.07 -15.48
C SER A 24 7.00 -2.95 -13.98
N MET A 25 6.19 -2.14 -13.25
CA MET A 25 6.38 -1.85 -11.82
C MET A 25 7.84 -1.49 -11.46
N SER A 26 8.55 -0.83 -12.39
CA SER A 26 9.92 -0.40 -12.23
C SER A 26 10.04 0.67 -11.12
N PHE A 27 11.20 0.75 -10.49
CA PHE A 27 11.46 1.66 -9.37
C PHE A 27 12.76 2.45 -9.58
N SER A 28 12.71 3.75 -9.29
CA SER A 28 13.87 4.64 -9.29
C SER A 28 13.88 5.55 -8.07
N VAL A 29 15.07 6.07 -7.78
CA VAL A 29 15.30 7.06 -6.72
C VAL A 29 16.01 8.26 -7.32
N ARG A 30 15.53 9.45 -6.95
CA ARG A 30 16.18 10.74 -7.18
C ARG A 30 16.43 11.41 -5.82
N ASP A 31 17.68 11.72 -5.53
CA ASP A 31 18.12 12.44 -4.33
C ASP A 31 18.69 13.81 -4.74
N ASP A 32 17.94 14.87 -4.44
CA ASP A 32 18.32 16.23 -4.82
C ASP A 32 19.36 16.85 -3.87
N ALA A 33 19.56 16.29 -2.68
CA ALA A 33 20.61 16.72 -1.75
C ALA A 33 21.97 16.17 -2.17
N ALA A 34 22.02 14.88 -2.55
CA ALA A 34 23.24 14.21 -2.98
C ALA A 34 23.51 14.29 -4.50
N ASP A 35 22.58 14.86 -5.27
CA ASP A 35 22.56 14.84 -6.74
C ASP A 35 22.80 13.42 -7.28
N ILE A 36 21.90 12.50 -6.93
CA ILE A 36 21.94 11.08 -7.34
C ILE A 36 20.62 10.69 -8.00
N GLU A 37 20.70 10.04 -9.15
CA GLU A 37 19.57 9.34 -9.77
C GLU A 37 19.98 7.93 -10.22
N TYR A 38 19.16 6.94 -9.88
CA TYR A 38 19.33 5.57 -10.38
C TYR A 38 18.00 4.82 -10.51
N LYS A 39 18.02 3.74 -11.29
CA LYS A 39 16.88 2.86 -11.52
C LYS A 39 17.28 1.39 -11.41
N GLY A 40 16.47 0.58 -10.74
CA GLY A 40 16.80 -0.80 -10.34
C GLY A 40 16.61 -1.90 -11.41
N ASP A 41 16.44 -1.54 -12.68
CA ASP A 41 16.03 -2.49 -13.74
C ASP A 41 17.20 -3.24 -14.39
N ASN A 42 18.29 -2.55 -14.71
CA ASN A 42 19.47 -3.13 -15.37
C ASN A 42 20.71 -2.27 -15.11
N LEU A 43 21.91 -2.77 -15.45
CA LEU A 43 23.18 -2.05 -15.23
C LEU A 43 23.18 -0.65 -15.85
N ASN A 44 22.67 -0.51 -17.08
CA ASN A 44 22.63 0.79 -17.76
C ASN A 44 21.74 1.80 -17.01
N ALA A 45 20.65 1.34 -16.40
CA ALA A 45 19.71 2.13 -15.59
C ALA A 45 20.20 2.37 -14.14
N LEU A 46 20.96 1.43 -13.56
CA LEU A 46 21.64 1.63 -12.27
C LEU A 46 22.69 2.76 -12.34
N PHE A 47 23.25 2.97 -13.53
CA PHE A 47 24.12 4.10 -13.86
C PHE A 47 23.43 5.06 -14.85
N ALA A 48 22.12 5.27 -14.71
CA ALA A 48 21.39 6.28 -15.50
C ALA A 48 22.06 7.66 -15.41
N GLN A 49 22.59 8.00 -14.23
CA GLN A 49 23.57 9.06 -14.04
C GLN A 49 25.00 8.49 -14.13
N ARG A 50 25.73 8.86 -15.19
CA ARG A 50 27.08 8.30 -15.47
C ARG A 50 28.13 8.66 -14.44
N SER A 51 28.02 9.82 -13.79
CA SER A 51 28.94 10.20 -12.71
C SER A 51 28.90 9.23 -11.53
N ASN A 52 27.85 8.41 -11.38
CA ASN A 52 27.78 7.38 -10.33
C ASN A 52 28.82 6.27 -10.54
N LEU A 53 29.38 6.10 -11.75
CA LEU A 53 30.50 5.19 -12.01
C LEU A 53 31.77 5.57 -11.22
N LEU A 54 31.89 6.82 -10.78
CA LEU A 54 33.02 7.31 -10.01
C LEU A 54 32.71 7.45 -8.50
N ARG A 55 31.48 7.11 -8.07
CA ARG A 55 31.01 7.31 -6.69
C ARG A 55 31.08 6.01 -5.90
N TRP A 56 32.10 5.87 -5.05
CA TRP A 56 32.27 4.70 -4.18
C TRP A 56 31.02 4.37 -3.34
N GLY A 57 30.37 5.39 -2.78
CA GLY A 57 29.13 5.23 -2.00
C GLY A 57 28.00 4.56 -2.79
N HIS A 58 27.93 4.76 -4.12
CA HIS A 58 26.96 4.10 -4.99
C HIS A 58 27.22 2.59 -5.08
N TYR A 59 28.47 2.20 -5.30
CA TYR A 59 28.86 0.77 -5.32
C TYR A 59 28.63 0.11 -3.97
N ARG A 60 29.01 0.78 -2.87
CA ARG A 60 28.75 0.28 -1.51
C ARG A 60 27.26 0.02 -1.27
N MET A 61 26.40 0.96 -1.66
CA MET A 61 24.94 0.78 -1.61
C MET A 61 24.53 -0.46 -2.40
N LEU A 62 24.96 -0.62 -3.66
CA LEU A 62 24.60 -1.79 -4.49
C LEU A 62 25.05 -3.12 -3.87
N LEU A 63 26.26 -3.19 -3.31
CA LEU A 63 26.75 -4.38 -2.61
C LEU A 63 25.93 -4.67 -1.36
N GLU A 64 25.52 -3.63 -0.63
CA GLU A 64 24.68 -3.77 0.56
C GLU A 64 23.23 -4.16 0.24
N ILE A 65 22.68 -3.79 -0.92
CA ILE A 65 21.41 -4.33 -1.42
C ILE A 65 21.50 -5.85 -1.57
N LEU A 66 22.53 -6.35 -2.24
CA LEU A 66 22.76 -7.78 -2.41
C LEU A 66 22.97 -8.48 -1.05
N ARG A 67 23.71 -7.84 -0.15
CA ARG A 67 23.92 -8.31 1.23
C ARG A 67 22.59 -8.43 1.97
N PHE A 68 21.74 -7.40 1.88
CA PHE A 68 20.42 -7.36 2.51
C PHE A 68 19.50 -8.46 1.96
N TYR A 69 19.42 -8.64 0.64
CA TYR A 69 18.59 -9.69 0.04
C TYR A 69 18.99 -11.09 0.49
N ARG A 70 20.29 -11.33 0.69
CA ARG A 70 20.81 -12.60 1.18
C ARG A 70 20.57 -12.80 2.68
N GLN A 71 20.89 -11.79 3.50
CA GLN A 71 20.83 -11.90 4.96
C GLN A 71 19.40 -11.85 5.50
N SER A 72 18.55 -11.00 4.93
CA SER A 72 17.18 -10.78 5.40
C SER A 72 16.34 -12.06 5.35
N ARG A 73 16.60 -12.98 4.41
CA ARG A 73 15.90 -14.28 4.36
C ARG A 73 15.96 -15.07 5.67
N ARG A 74 17.02 -14.89 6.47
CA ARG A 74 17.16 -15.53 7.79
C ARG A 74 16.15 -14.98 8.80
N LEU A 75 15.74 -13.72 8.67
CA LEU A 75 14.71 -13.11 9.52
C LEU A 75 13.34 -13.78 9.35
N LEU A 76 13.09 -14.49 8.25
CA LEU A 76 11.80 -15.14 8.01
C LEU A 76 11.51 -16.27 9.02
N ALA A 77 12.54 -16.82 9.67
CA ALA A 77 12.44 -17.83 10.71
C ALA A 77 12.12 -17.25 12.10
N GLU A 78 12.22 -15.93 12.28
CA GLU A 78 11.97 -15.26 13.55
C GLU A 78 10.50 -14.79 13.68
N PRO A 79 9.96 -14.64 14.90
CA PRO A 79 8.66 -14.01 15.14
C PRO A 79 8.60 -12.55 14.68
N ALA A 80 7.45 -12.12 14.14
CA ALA A 80 7.34 -10.85 13.44
C ALA A 80 7.53 -9.61 14.33
N GLU A 81 7.25 -9.74 15.63
CA GLU A 81 7.16 -8.61 16.56
C GLU A 81 8.49 -8.21 17.20
N LYS A 82 9.55 -9.02 17.07
CA LYS A 82 10.73 -8.92 17.94
C LYS A 82 11.73 -7.83 17.56
N LEU A 83 11.74 -7.38 16.31
CA LEU A 83 12.84 -6.57 15.79
C LEU A 83 12.31 -5.43 14.90
N THR A 84 12.65 -4.19 15.25
CA THR A 84 12.40 -3.03 14.40
C THR A 84 13.44 -2.92 13.29
N MET A 85 13.08 -2.27 12.19
CA MET A 85 13.97 -2.06 11.05
C MET A 85 15.26 -1.34 11.46
N GLY A 86 15.15 -0.26 12.25
CA GLY A 86 16.30 0.49 12.73
C GLY A 86 17.24 -0.33 13.61
N SER A 87 16.70 -1.18 14.48
CA SER A 87 17.51 -2.08 15.31
C SER A 87 18.24 -3.11 14.46
N TYR A 88 17.56 -3.72 13.48
CA TYR A 88 18.18 -4.65 12.54
C TYR A 88 19.32 -4.00 11.75
N LEU A 89 19.09 -2.79 11.21
CA LEU A 89 20.05 -2.09 10.37
C LEU A 89 21.31 -1.70 11.14
N ARG A 90 21.16 -1.26 12.39
CA ARG A 90 22.28 -0.96 13.29
C ARG A 90 23.09 -2.22 13.64
N GLN A 91 22.41 -3.31 14.02
CA GLN A 91 23.07 -4.58 14.37
C GLN A 91 23.90 -5.14 13.20
N GLN A 92 23.37 -5.06 11.98
CA GLN A 92 24.04 -5.55 10.77
C GLN A 92 25.01 -4.52 10.15
N ARG A 93 25.15 -3.33 10.76
CA ARG A 93 26.07 -2.26 10.34
C ARG A 93 25.90 -1.91 8.85
N TYR A 94 24.67 -1.60 8.45
CA TYR A 94 24.40 -1.06 7.11
C TYR A 94 24.82 0.41 7.00
N SER A 95 25.24 0.81 5.80
CA SER A 95 25.63 2.19 5.51
C SER A 95 24.44 3.13 5.42
N THR A 96 24.67 4.41 5.70
CA THR A 96 23.67 5.47 5.51
C THR A 96 23.24 5.54 4.05
N GLU A 97 24.14 5.34 3.08
CA GLU A 97 23.80 5.35 1.66
C GLU A 97 22.79 4.26 1.31
N PHE A 98 22.98 3.04 1.80
CA PHE A 98 22.00 1.97 1.59
C PHE A 98 20.66 2.24 2.27
N ILE A 99 20.71 2.69 3.53
CA ILE A 99 19.51 2.92 4.33
C ILE A 99 18.67 4.05 3.70
N GLU A 100 19.27 5.21 3.48
CA GLU A 100 18.58 6.45 3.08
C GLU A 100 18.26 6.49 1.59
N ARG A 101 19.08 5.87 0.72
CA ARG A 101 18.90 5.98 -0.75
C ARG A 101 18.33 4.73 -1.39
N HIS A 102 18.09 3.67 -0.64
CA HIS A 102 17.47 2.46 -1.18
C HIS A 102 16.39 1.89 -0.26
N LEU A 103 16.75 1.50 0.95
CA LEU A 103 15.84 0.74 1.80
C LEU A 103 14.64 1.56 2.27
N ILE A 104 14.88 2.76 2.81
CA ILE A 104 13.81 3.68 3.24
C ILE A 104 12.97 4.10 2.03
N PRO A 105 13.54 4.60 0.91
CA PRO A 105 12.78 4.91 -0.30
C PRO A 105 11.87 3.77 -0.78
N MET A 106 12.40 2.54 -0.80
CA MET A 106 11.63 1.36 -1.21
C MET A 106 10.49 1.07 -0.22
N GLY A 107 10.78 1.07 1.09
CA GLY A 107 9.79 0.81 2.14
C GLY A 107 8.70 1.87 2.23
N ALA A 108 9.11 3.14 2.28
CA ALA A 108 8.23 4.29 2.36
C ALA A 108 7.34 4.40 1.11
N ALA A 109 7.85 4.06 -0.08
CA ALA A 109 7.04 4.03 -1.30
C ALA A 109 5.89 3.01 -1.21
N ILE A 110 6.15 1.79 -0.71
CA ILE A 110 5.16 0.71 -0.69
C ILE A 110 3.91 1.10 0.11
N TRP A 111 4.09 1.74 1.26
CA TRP A 111 2.99 2.10 2.18
C TRP A 111 2.70 3.60 2.24
N SER A 112 3.33 4.41 1.39
CA SER A 112 3.27 5.89 1.46
C SER A 112 3.50 6.41 2.88
N ALA A 113 4.44 5.77 3.59
CA ALA A 113 4.69 6.02 5.00
C ALA A 113 5.71 7.12 5.20
N ASP A 114 5.67 7.76 6.37
CA ASP A 114 6.74 8.64 6.84
C ASP A 114 8.11 7.88 6.84
N PRO A 115 9.12 8.38 6.12
CA PRO A 115 10.46 7.80 6.09
C PRO A 115 11.07 7.56 7.48
N GLU A 116 10.82 8.45 8.44
CA GLU A 116 11.36 8.31 9.81
C GLU A 116 10.65 7.19 10.57
N GLN A 117 9.34 7.04 10.40
CA GLN A 117 8.57 5.96 11.02
C GLN A 117 8.98 4.58 10.48
N PHE A 118 9.61 4.53 9.30
CA PHE A 118 10.09 3.27 8.73
C PHE A 118 11.17 2.60 9.60
N TYR A 119 11.89 3.34 10.45
CA TYR A 119 12.83 2.75 11.40
C TYR A 119 12.13 1.90 12.48
N ASP A 120 10.90 2.25 12.85
CA ASP A 120 10.11 1.51 13.84
C ASP A 120 9.29 0.37 13.23
N PHE A 121 9.31 0.25 11.90
CA PHE A 121 8.59 -0.79 11.17
C PHE A 121 9.07 -2.20 11.57
N PRO A 122 8.17 -3.20 11.74
CA PRO A 122 8.59 -4.55 12.09
C PRO A 122 9.41 -5.21 10.96
N ALA A 123 10.69 -5.49 11.22
CA ALA A 123 11.66 -5.90 10.19
C ALA A 123 11.26 -7.21 9.51
N VAL A 124 10.81 -8.19 10.29
CA VAL A 124 10.36 -9.48 9.77
C VAL A 124 9.11 -9.33 8.90
N TYR A 125 8.17 -8.46 9.29
CA TYR A 125 6.95 -8.19 8.50
C TYR A 125 7.31 -7.59 7.14
N PHE A 126 8.21 -6.60 7.13
CA PHE A 126 8.74 -6.01 5.89
C PHE A 126 9.44 -7.04 5.00
N VAL A 127 10.34 -7.84 5.58
CA VAL A 127 11.10 -8.84 4.82
C VAL A 127 10.18 -9.92 4.27
N ARG A 128 9.16 -10.34 5.02
CA ARG A 128 8.14 -11.28 4.56
C ARG A 128 7.35 -10.72 3.39
N PHE A 129 6.94 -9.45 3.46
CA PHE A 129 6.32 -8.76 2.33
C PHE A 129 7.22 -8.78 1.09
N CYS A 130 8.47 -8.32 1.23
CA CYS A 130 9.43 -8.27 0.13
C CYS A 130 9.72 -9.67 -0.46
N HIS A 131 9.80 -10.70 0.40
CA HIS A 131 10.00 -12.08 -0.03
C HIS A 131 8.82 -12.59 -0.85
N ASN A 132 7.60 -12.42 -0.35
CA ASN A 132 6.38 -12.88 -1.02
C ASN A 132 6.26 -12.23 -2.41
N HIS A 133 6.49 -10.91 -2.48
CA HIS A 133 6.39 -10.13 -3.72
C HIS A 133 7.60 -10.25 -4.65
N GLY A 134 8.60 -11.08 -4.30
CA GLY A 134 9.80 -11.29 -5.09
C GLY A 134 10.70 -10.07 -5.22
N MET A 135 10.55 -9.07 -4.34
CA MET A 135 11.38 -7.86 -4.32
C MET A 135 12.82 -8.16 -3.89
N LEU A 136 13.02 -9.24 -3.11
CA LEU A 136 14.34 -9.76 -2.73
C LEU A 136 14.97 -10.66 -3.79
N ASN A 137 14.34 -10.81 -4.96
CA ASN A 137 14.84 -11.64 -6.05
C ASN A 137 15.56 -10.78 -7.11
N ILE A 138 16.74 -11.24 -7.52
CA ILE A 138 17.50 -10.63 -8.62
C ILE A 138 17.02 -11.19 -9.96
N LEU A 139 16.79 -12.50 -10.01
CA LEU A 139 16.27 -13.23 -11.17
C LEU A 139 14.86 -13.74 -10.87
N ASN A 140 14.07 -14.01 -11.91
CA ASN A 140 12.71 -14.57 -11.79
C ASN A 140 11.79 -13.73 -10.88
N ARG A 141 11.79 -12.41 -11.10
CA ARG A 141 10.84 -11.51 -10.45
C ARG A 141 9.42 -11.83 -10.95
N PRO A 142 8.39 -11.78 -10.09
CA PRO A 142 7.01 -11.96 -10.52
C PRO A 142 6.64 -10.94 -11.59
N GLN A 143 5.91 -11.40 -12.61
CA GLN A 143 5.36 -10.50 -13.61
C GLN A 143 4.17 -9.75 -13.02
N TRP A 144 4.24 -8.42 -13.05
CA TRP A 144 3.17 -7.57 -12.57
C TRP A 144 2.12 -7.31 -13.65
N ARG A 145 0.89 -7.14 -13.17
CA ARG A 145 -0.31 -6.91 -13.98
C ARG A 145 -1.13 -5.75 -13.42
N VAL A 146 -1.82 -5.07 -14.31
CA VAL A 146 -2.84 -4.05 -14.03
C VAL A 146 -4.16 -4.42 -14.72
N ILE A 147 -5.26 -3.85 -14.23
CA ILE A 147 -6.57 -4.03 -14.85
C ILE A 147 -6.65 -3.15 -16.10
N ARG A 148 -7.00 -3.73 -17.25
CA ARG A 148 -7.20 -2.92 -18.46
C ARG A 148 -8.41 -2.03 -18.25
N GLY A 149 -8.25 -0.72 -18.50
CA GLY A 149 -9.32 0.27 -18.25
C GLY A 149 -9.52 0.62 -16.77
N GLY A 150 -8.58 0.25 -15.89
CA GLY A 150 -8.56 0.65 -14.48
C GLY A 150 -9.37 -0.25 -13.54
N SER A 151 -9.14 -0.09 -12.22
CA SER A 151 -9.81 -0.89 -11.18
C SER A 151 -11.34 -0.75 -11.18
N VAL A 152 -11.87 0.36 -11.72
CA VAL A 152 -13.32 0.57 -11.87
C VAL A 152 -14.01 -0.56 -12.64
N GLN A 153 -13.30 -1.28 -13.51
CA GLN A 153 -13.88 -2.37 -14.29
C GLN A 153 -14.38 -3.52 -13.40
N TYR A 154 -13.57 -4.00 -12.45
CA TYR A 154 -14.02 -5.09 -11.58
C TYR A 154 -15.09 -4.60 -10.60
N VAL A 155 -15.03 -3.34 -10.13
CA VAL A 155 -16.06 -2.77 -9.26
C VAL A 155 -17.41 -2.74 -9.98
N ARG A 156 -17.44 -2.27 -11.23
CA ARG A 156 -18.66 -2.27 -12.05
C ARG A 156 -19.25 -3.66 -12.23
N LYS A 157 -18.43 -4.66 -12.57
CA LYS A 157 -18.89 -6.04 -12.77
C LYS A 157 -19.37 -6.69 -11.48
N MET A 158 -18.64 -6.48 -10.38
CA MET A 158 -18.96 -7.04 -9.07
C MET A 158 -20.27 -6.49 -8.51
N THR A 159 -20.54 -5.19 -8.71
CA THR A 159 -21.70 -4.51 -8.14
C THR A 159 -22.98 -4.67 -8.95
N LEU A 160 -22.88 -5.11 -10.22
CA LEU A 160 -24.02 -5.22 -11.14
C LEU A 160 -25.23 -5.97 -10.54
N PRO A 161 -25.08 -7.14 -9.89
CA PRO A 161 -26.23 -7.92 -9.39
C PRO A 161 -27.00 -7.25 -8.24
N PHE A 162 -26.40 -6.28 -7.55
CA PHE A 162 -27.00 -5.62 -6.38
C PHE A 162 -26.93 -4.09 -6.47
N ARG A 163 -26.73 -3.55 -7.67
CA ARG A 163 -26.51 -2.12 -7.89
C ARG A 163 -27.62 -1.23 -7.34
N SER A 164 -28.88 -1.69 -7.43
CA SER A 164 -30.04 -0.97 -6.88
C SER A 164 -30.05 -0.86 -5.35
N LYS A 165 -29.29 -1.70 -4.65
CA LYS A 165 -29.15 -1.68 -3.20
C LYS A 165 -27.98 -0.81 -2.73
N ILE A 166 -27.16 -0.28 -3.64
CA ILE A 166 -26.01 0.57 -3.30
C ILE A 166 -26.48 2.00 -3.09
N ARG A 167 -26.29 2.52 -1.88
CA ARG A 167 -26.61 3.90 -1.50
C ARG A 167 -25.32 4.72 -1.40
N THR A 168 -25.07 5.54 -2.42
CA THR A 168 -23.95 6.50 -2.41
C THR A 168 -24.33 7.77 -1.65
N SER A 169 -23.34 8.55 -1.22
CA SER A 169 -23.55 9.79 -0.44
C SER A 169 -24.43 9.57 0.79
N THR A 170 -24.26 8.42 1.45
CA THR A 170 -25.06 7.98 2.61
C THR A 170 -24.10 7.48 3.68
N PRO A 171 -23.35 8.39 4.34
CA PRO A 171 -22.45 7.99 5.42
C PRO A 171 -23.26 7.38 6.58
N VAL A 172 -22.76 6.28 7.13
CA VAL A 172 -23.28 5.71 8.38
C VAL A 172 -22.69 6.53 9.53
N SER A 173 -23.57 7.10 10.37
CA SER A 173 -23.16 7.90 11.52
C SER A 173 -23.05 7.04 12.78
N VAL A 174 -23.98 6.10 12.98
CA VAL A 174 -24.01 5.24 14.17
C VAL A 174 -24.45 3.82 13.80
N ILE A 175 -23.81 2.85 14.46
CA ILE A 175 -24.16 1.43 14.47
C ILE A 175 -24.48 1.09 15.93
N ARG A 176 -25.74 0.79 16.21
CA ARG A 176 -26.22 0.37 17.54
C ARG A 176 -26.60 -1.09 17.48
N ARG A 177 -26.13 -1.87 18.45
CA ARG A 177 -26.33 -3.31 18.50
C ARG A 177 -27.38 -3.64 19.56
N HIS A 178 -28.31 -4.50 19.21
CA HIS A 178 -29.33 -5.04 20.09
C HIS A 178 -29.16 -6.56 20.19
N GLU A 179 -29.93 -7.19 21.07
CA GLU A 179 -29.93 -8.66 21.22
C GLU A 179 -30.26 -9.37 19.90
N ASP A 180 -31.31 -8.89 19.22
CA ASP A 180 -31.84 -9.53 18.01
C ASP A 180 -31.62 -8.78 16.70
N SER A 181 -31.01 -7.59 16.73
CA SER A 181 -30.80 -6.79 15.53
C SER A 181 -29.63 -5.82 15.65
N VAL A 182 -29.27 -5.22 14.53
CA VAL A 182 -28.34 -4.10 14.43
C VAL A 182 -29.08 -2.94 13.78
N GLU A 183 -29.10 -1.81 14.47
CA GLU A 183 -29.65 -0.55 14.00
C GLU A 183 -28.54 0.29 13.35
N ILE A 184 -28.77 0.70 12.10
CA ILE A 184 -27.87 1.55 11.31
C ILE A 184 -28.52 2.91 11.16
N ILE A 185 -27.80 3.96 11.56
CA ILE A 185 -28.29 5.34 11.51
C ILE A 185 -27.53 6.09 10.41
N THR A 186 -28.29 6.75 9.56
CA THR A 186 -27.78 7.63 8.51
C THR A 186 -28.61 8.91 8.47
N ASP A 187 -27.99 10.04 8.11
CA ASP A 187 -28.73 11.32 8.05
C ASP A 187 -29.83 11.30 6.98
N ARG A 188 -29.61 10.53 5.91
CA ARG A 188 -30.50 10.51 4.73
C ARG A 188 -31.69 9.56 4.87
N PHE A 189 -31.54 8.46 5.59
CA PHE A 189 -32.58 7.42 5.72
C PHE A 189 -33.04 7.19 7.16
N GLY A 190 -32.49 7.93 8.12
CA GLY A 190 -32.81 7.73 9.54
C GLY A 190 -32.25 6.41 10.05
N SER A 191 -33.08 5.70 10.82
CA SER A 191 -32.75 4.42 11.45
C SER A 191 -33.34 3.25 10.66
N GLU A 192 -32.50 2.27 10.34
CA GLU A 192 -32.88 1.02 9.69
C GLU A 192 -32.31 -0.18 10.46
N HIS A 193 -33.06 -1.28 10.52
CA HIS A 193 -32.68 -2.47 11.27
C HIS A 193 -32.29 -3.63 10.35
N PHE A 194 -31.26 -4.37 10.76
CA PHE A 194 -30.72 -5.52 10.05
C PHE A 194 -30.38 -6.66 11.04
N ASP A 195 -30.30 -7.89 10.56
CA ASP A 195 -29.88 -9.02 11.41
C ASP A 195 -28.40 -8.96 11.78
N HIS A 196 -27.57 -8.49 10.85
CA HIS A 196 -26.12 -8.42 10.96
C HIS A 196 -25.58 -7.20 10.21
N VAL A 197 -24.38 -6.75 10.61
CA VAL A 197 -23.62 -5.71 9.91
C VAL A 197 -22.23 -6.21 9.52
N ILE A 198 -21.80 -5.89 8.30
CA ILE A 198 -20.42 -6.08 7.83
C ILE A 198 -19.82 -4.69 7.62
N ILE A 199 -18.81 -4.36 8.42
CA ILE A 199 -18.10 -3.08 8.36
C ILE A 199 -16.85 -3.26 7.49
N ALA A 200 -16.87 -2.63 6.33
CA ALA A 200 -15.80 -2.67 5.31
C ALA A 200 -15.07 -1.32 5.16
N THR A 201 -15.08 -0.50 6.21
CA THR A 201 -14.39 0.80 6.29
C THR A 201 -13.03 0.66 6.96
N HIS A 202 -12.27 1.75 7.11
CA HIS A 202 -11.08 1.74 7.95
C HIS A 202 -11.44 1.41 9.42
N SER A 203 -10.50 0.80 10.15
CA SER A 203 -10.70 0.36 11.55
C SER A 203 -11.05 1.50 12.50
N ASP A 204 -10.47 2.68 12.29
CA ASP A 204 -10.75 3.87 13.10
C ASP A 204 -12.17 4.42 12.81
N GLN A 205 -12.60 4.38 11.55
CA GLN A 205 -13.95 4.71 11.12
C GLN A 205 -14.96 3.71 11.70
N ALA A 206 -14.64 2.42 11.65
CA ALA A 206 -15.45 1.36 12.24
C ALA A 206 -15.66 1.62 13.74
N LEU A 207 -14.58 1.89 14.47
CA LEU A 207 -14.64 2.17 15.90
C LEU A 207 -15.48 3.42 16.22
N ARG A 208 -15.35 4.49 15.42
CA ARG A 208 -16.15 5.72 15.59
C ARG A 208 -17.64 5.53 15.32
N MET A 209 -18.01 4.61 14.42
CA MET A 209 -19.41 4.35 14.10
C MET A 209 -20.10 3.49 15.18
N LEU A 210 -19.38 2.70 15.97
CA LEU A 210 -19.99 1.88 17.03
C LEU A 210 -20.50 2.74 18.18
N ALA A 211 -21.77 2.57 18.56
CA ALA A 211 -22.36 3.26 19.71
C ALA A 211 -21.78 2.78 21.05
N ASP A 212 -21.40 1.50 21.12
CA ASP A 212 -21.05 0.79 22.35
C ASP A 212 -19.83 -0.13 22.17
N PRO A 213 -18.69 0.34 21.63
CA PRO A 213 -17.56 -0.53 21.31
C PRO A 213 -17.08 -1.29 22.56
N THR A 214 -16.92 -2.60 22.42
CA THR A 214 -16.34 -3.43 23.48
C THR A 214 -14.88 -3.05 23.71
N ARG A 215 -14.32 -3.44 24.86
CA ARG A 215 -12.89 -3.26 25.13
C ARG A 215 -12.01 -3.94 24.08
N ALA A 216 -12.38 -5.16 23.67
CA ALA A 216 -11.66 -5.89 22.64
C ALA A 216 -11.69 -5.16 21.28
N GLU A 217 -12.84 -4.62 20.88
CA GLU A 217 -12.96 -3.81 19.66
C GLU A 217 -12.11 -2.54 19.72
N SER A 218 -12.14 -1.84 20.86
CA SER A 218 -11.33 -0.63 21.07
C SER A 218 -9.82 -0.94 21.00
N ASP A 219 -9.38 -2.00 21.67
CA ASP A 219 -7.97 -2.42 21.70
C ASP A 219 -7.49 -2.88 20.31
N VAL A 220 -8.29 -3.68 19.60
CA VAL A 220 -7.91 -4.24 18.30
C VAL A 220 -7.98 -3.19 17.19
N LEU A 221 -9.10 -2.47 17.06
CA LEU A 221 -9.32 -1.52 15.97
C LEU A 221 -8.55 -0.21 16.17
N GLY A 222 -8.43 0.26 17.42
CA GLY A 222 -7.79 1.53 17.76
C GLY A 222 -6.26 1.53 17.60
N THR A 223 -5.62 0.36 17.57
CA THR A 223 -4.18 0.23 17.35
C THR A 223 -3.77 0.36 15.89
N MET A 224 -4.71 0.17 14.97
CA MET A 224 -4.50 0.27 13.52
C MET A 224 -4.69 1.72 13.10
N ARG A 225 -3.58 2.45 13.01
CA ARG A 225 -3.56 3.88 12.67
C ARG A 225 -3.46 4.10 11.17
N TYR A 226 -3.80 5.30 10.74
CA TYR A 226 -3.74 5.72 9.34
C TYR A 226 -2.98 7.03 9.20
N GLN A 227 -2.25 7.18 8.09
CA GLN A 227 -1.56 8.38 7.67
C GLN A 227 -2.23 8.94 6.43
N ARG A 228 -2.60 10.20 6.51
CA ARG A 228 -3.13 10.93 5.37
C ARG A 228 -2.03 11.27 4.37
N ASN A 229 -2.35 11.11 3.10
CA ASN A 229 -1.50 11.42 1.96
C ASN A 229 -2.27 12.27 0.96
N ASP A 230 -1.66 13.38 0.54
CA ASP A 230 -2.23 14.24 -0.50
C ASP A 230 -1.70 13.77 -1.87
N VAL A 231 -2.59 13.71 -2.86
CA VAL A 231 -2.30 13.08 -4.16
C VAL A 231 -2.81 13.95 -5.29
N SER A 232 -1.97 14.17 -6.29
CA SER A 232 -2.36 14.90 -7.49
C SER A 232 -2.16 14.05 -8.73
N LEU A 233 -3.15 14.06 -9.63
CA LEU A 233 -3.03 13.60 -11.01
C LEU A 233 -2.69 14.82 -11.88
N HIS A 234 -1.63 14.74 -12.68
CA HIS A 234 -1.12 15.88 -13.45
C HIS A 234 -0.30 15.45 -14.68
N HIS A 235 0.13 16.44 -15.46
CA HIS A 235 1.05 16.27 -16.59
C HIS A 235 2.49 16.76 -16.34
N ASP A 236 2.73 17.44 -15.22
CA ASP A 236 4.04 18.01 -14.90
C ASP A 236 5.15 16.95 -14.76
N THR A 237 5.91 16.75 -15.85
CA THR A 237 7.04 15.81 -15.90
C THR A 237 8.27 16.29 -15.14
N SER A 238 8.31 17.53 -14.64
CA SER A 238 9.41 18.01 -13.79
C SER A 238 9.48 17.28 -12.44
N ARG A 239 8.38 16.61 -12.05
CA ARG A 239 8.27 15.72 -10.89
C ARG A 239 8.94 14.35 -11.09
N LEU A 240 9.30 13.99 -12.34
CA LEU A 240 10.05 12.77 -12.65
C LEU A 240 11.57 13.00 -12.50
N PRO A 241 12.40 11.95 -12.55
CA PRO A 241 13.85 12.11 -12.60
C PRO A 241 14.29 13.00 -13.77
N LYS A 242 15.31 13.83 -13.56
CA LYS A 242 15.87 14.73 -14.58
C LYS A 242 16.35 13.92 -15.79
N ARG A 243 16.94 12.75 -15.54
CA ARG A 243 17.40 11.84 -16.58
C ARG A 243 16.30 10.87 -16.96
N ARG A 244 15.82 10.95 -18.21
CA ARG A 244 14.81 10.02 -18.76
C ARG A 244 15.17 8.54 -18.62
N LYS A 245 16.46 8.19 -18.60
CA LYS A 245 16.93 6.82 -18.37
C LYS A 245 16.59 6.29 -16.96
N ALA A 246 16.32 7.18 -16.01
CA ALA A 246 15.91 6.84 -14.65
C ALA A 246 14.38 6.88 -14.47
N TRP A 247 13.60 7.22 -15.50
CA TRP A 247 12.14 7.16 -15.41
C TRP A 247 11.68 5.73 -15.19
N SER A 248 10.73 5.59 -14.27
CA SER A 248 10.18 4.31 -13.81
C SER A 248 8.68 4.43 -13.59
N SER A 249 8.01 3.30 -13.37
CA SER A 249 6.62 3.28 -12.90
C SER A 249 6.46 3.98 -11.56
N TRP A 250 7.43 3.81 -10.65
CA TRP A 250 7.50 4.42 -9.32
C TRP A 250 8.80 5.21 -9.21
N ASN A 251 8.72 6.53 -9.01
CA ASN A 251 9.89 7.40 -8.91
C ASN A 251 9.88 8.05 -7.53
N TYR A 252 10.74 7.56 -6.63
CA TYR A 252 10.89 8.13 -5.30
C TYR A 252 11.76 9.37 -5.35
N HIS A 253 11.32 10.44 -4.69
CA HIS A 253 12.05 11.69 -4.60
C HIS A 253 12.48 11.92 -3.14
N ILE A 254 13.78 12.10 -2.94
CA ILE A 254 14.36 12.57 -1.67
C ILE A 254 14.61 14.07 -1.86
N PRO A 255 13.72 14.94 -1.33
CA PRO A 255 13.91 16.38 -1.40
C PRO A 255 15.11 16.85 -0.55
N LYS A 256 15.62 18.05 -0.85
CA LYS A 256 16.72 18.66 -0.06
C LYS A 256 16.36 18.89 1.40
N GLN A 257 15.11 19.25 1.65
CA GLN A 257 14.55 19.40 2.99
C GLN A 257 13.79 18.13 3.33
N ARG A 258 14.04 17.55 4.50
CA ARG A 258 13.30 16.36 4.96
C ARG A 258 11.80 16.69 5.05
N GLN A 259 10.98 15.72 4.65
CA GLN A 259 9.52 15.79 4.74
C GLN A 259 8.99 14.62 5.57
N SER A 260 7.88 14.82 6.27
CA SER A 260 7.22 13.81 7.12
C SER A 260 6.35 12.83 6.34
N SER A 261 6.61 12.64 5.05
CA SER A 261 5.83 11.75 4.17
C SER A 261 6.65 11.39 2.93
N ALA A 262 6.40 10.20 2.39
CA ALA A 262 7.05 9.74 1.16
C ALA A 262 6.62 10.59 -0.05
N VAL A 263 7.59 11.13 -0.79
CA VAL A 263 7.33 11.79 -2.08
C VAL A 263 7.58 10.79 -3.20
N VAL A 264 6.50 10.39 -3.87
CA VAL A 264 6.56 9.42 -4.97
C VAL A 264 5.77 9.94 -6.14
N THR A 265 6.38 9.90 -7.32
CA THR A 265 5.70 10.19 -8.58
C THR A 265 5.55 8.90 -9.38
N TYR A 266 4.31 8.48 -9.62
CA TYR A 266 3.98 7.38 -10.51
C TYR A 266 3.94 7.86 -11.95
N ASN A 267 4.76 7.28 -12.83
CA ASN A 267 4.60 7.45 -14.27
C ASN A 267 3.49 6.51 -14.74
N MET A 268 2.29 7.03 -14.94
CA MET A 268 1.12 6.22 -15.28
C MET A 268 1.21 5.61 -16.67
N ASN A 269 1.97 6.20 -17.58
CA ASN A 269 2.21 5.62 -18.90
C ASN A 269 3.00 4.31 -18.80
N GLU A 270 4.02 4.25 -17.95
CA GLU A 270 4.74 3.00 -17.67
C GLU A 270 3.92 2.05 -16.80
N LEU A 271 3.31 2.57 -15.72
CA LEU A 271 2.63 1.75 -14.73
C LEU A 271 1.35 1.09 -15.29
N GLN A 272 0.53 1.86 -16.02
CA GLN A 272 -0.74 1.40 -16.58
C GLN A 272 -0.64 1.07 -18.08
N SER A 273 0.57 1.12 -18.67
CA SER A 273 0.79 0.88 -20.10
C SER A 273 -0.06 1.79 -21.01
N LEU A 274 -0.20 3.07 -20.62
CA LEU A 274 -0.99 4.06 -21.37
C LEU A 274 -0.25 4.52 -22.63
N ARG A 275 -0.88 4.36 -23.78
CA ARG A 275 -0.41 4.87 -25.08
C ARG A 275 -1.09 6.20 -25.35
N THR A 276 -0.45 7.28 -24.92
CA THR A 276 -0.96 8.66 -25.03
C THR A 276 0.18 9.59 -25.36
N GLU A 277 -0.12 10.75 -25.96
CA GLU A 277 0.88 11.76 -26.32
C GLU A 277 1.50 12.42 -25.08
N ARG A 278 0.68 12.65 -24.05
CA ARG A 278 1.12 13.26 -22.79
C ARG A 278 1.56 12.19 -21.81
N THR A 279 2.52 12.55 -20.95
CA THR A 279 2.81 11.75 -19.76
C THR A 279 1.81 12.10 -18.67
N TYR A 280 1.18 11.10 -18.10
CA TYR A 280 0.31 11.21 -16.93
C TYR A 280 1.11 10.80 -15.70
N CYS A 281 1.13 11.69 -14.72
CA CYS A 281 1.81 11.50 -13.46
C CYS A 281 0.80 11.51 -12.32
N VAL A 282 1.06 10.68 -11.31
CA VAL A 282 0.39 10.79 -10.01
C VAL A 282 1.47 11.05 -8.97
N THR A 283 1.45 12.19 -8.28
CA THR A 283 2.44 12.53 -7.24
C THR A 283 1.80 12.52 -5.86
N LEU A 284 2.48 11.88 -4.92
CA LEU A 284 2.15 11.85 -3.50
C LEU A 284 2.93 12.93 -2.75
N ASN A 285 2.26 13.62 -1.83
CA ASN A 285 2.84 14.46 -0.76
C ASN A 285 3.78 15.59 -1.19
N SER A 286 3.71 16.00 -2.45
CA SER A 286 4.40 17.18 -3.00
C SER A 286 3.50 17.86 -4.03
N THR A 287 2.23 17.99 -3.68
CA THR A 287 1.17 18.52 -4.55
C THR A 287 1.30 20.03 -4.76
N ASP A 288 1.87 20.72 -3.77
CA ASP A 288 2.25 22.14 -3.80
C ASP A 288 3.33 22.47 -4.84
N CYS A 289 4.16 21.48 -5.20
CA CYS A 289 5.25 21.63 -6.14
C CYS A 289 4.84 21.38 -7.61
N ILE A 290 3.56 21.12 -7.88
CA ILE A 290 3.03 20.84 -9.20
C ILE A 290 2.56 22.14 -9.84
N ASP A 291 2.90 22.35 -11.11
CA ASP A 291 2.34 23.45 -11.90
C ASP A 291 0.80 23.38 -11.92
N PRO A 292 0.08 24.37 -11.37
CA PRO A 292 -1.38 24.36 -11.33
C PRO A 292 -2.05 24.23 -12.69
N ASN A 293 -1.41 24.71 -13.77
CA ASN A 293 -1.94 24.60 -15.13
C ASN A 293 -1.82 23.17 -15.71
N GLN A 294 -1.03 22.32 -15.06
CA GLN A 294 -0.84 20.93 -15.43
C GLN A 294 -1.54 19.96 -14.47
N CYS A 295 -2.13 20.46 -13.38
CA CYS A 295 -2.94 19.66 -12.46
C CYS A 295 -4.28 19.30 -13.11
N ILE A 296 -4.63 18.02 -13.05
CA ILE A 296 -5.92 17.50 -13.51
C ILE A 296 -6.87 17.33 -12.32
N ARG A 297 -6.36 16.79 -11.20
CA ARG A 297 -7.19 16.51 -10.03
C ARG A 297 -6.36 16.28 -8.77
N ASP A 298 -6.80 16.88 -7.67
CA ASP A 298 -6.31 16.59 -6.33
C ASP A 298 -7.25 15.63 -5.57
N LEU A 299 -6.63 14.77 -4.79
CA LEU A 299 -7.24 13.66 -4.06
C LEU A 299 -6.57 13.53 -2.69
N ARG A 300 -7.25 12.88 -1.76
CA ARG A 300 -6.75 12.59 -0.42
C ARG A 300 -7.02 11.13 -0.12
N TYR A 301 -6.01 10.43 0.36
CA TYR A 301 -6.10 9.03 0.76
C TYR A 301 -5.46 8.83 2.12
N ASP A 302 -6.01 7.91 2.89
CA ASP A 302 -5.45 7.48 4.17
C ASP A 302 -4.86 6.08 4.00
N HIS A 303 -3.57 5.91 4.31
CA HIS A 303 -2.86 4.63 4.24
C HIS A 303 -2.64 4.06 5.65
N PRO A 304 -2.75 2.74 5.84
CA PRO A 304 -2.49 2.12 7.14
C PRO A 304 -1.02 2.28 7.56
N VAL A 305 -0.81 2.58 8.84
CA VAL A 305 0.50 2.66 9.48
C VAL A 305 0.78 1.35 10.21
N TYR A 306 1.89 0.71 9.84
CA TYR A 306 2.30 -0.56 10.41
C TYR A 306 3.31 -0.38 11.53
N THR A 307 2.95 -0.90 12.70
CA THR A 307 3.79 -0.97 13.89
C THR A 307 3.74 -2.40 14.41
N THR A 308 4.63 -2.75 15.33
CA THR A 308 4.57 -4.05 16.00
C THR A 308 3.20 -4.28 16.64
N ALA A 309 2.62 -3.25 17.27
CA ALA A 309 1.31 -3.33 17.91
C ALA A 309 0.19 -3.58 16.89
N SER A 310 0.17 -2.87 15.75
CA SER A 310 -0.89 -3.08 14.75
C SER A 310 -0.80 -4.46 14.09
N VAL A 311 0.41 -4.98 13.85
CA VAL A 311 0.62 -6.36 13.35
C VAL A 311 0.13 -7.42 14.34
N VAL A 312 0.31 -7.21 15.66
CA VAL A 312 -0.26 -8.09 16.68
C VAL A 312 -1.78 -8.06 16.62
N SER A 313 -2.37 -6.87 16.56
CA SER A 313 -3.82 -6.68 16.51
C SER A 313 -4.47 -7.31 15.28
N GLN A 314 -3.78 -7.37 14.13
CA GLN A 314 -4.29 -8.08 12.95
C GLN A 314 -4.61 -9.56 13.22
N ARG A 315 -3.85 -10.22 14.11
CA ARG A 315 -4.08 -11.63 14.46
C ARG A 315 -5.27 -11.84 15.39
N ARG A 316 -5.79 -10.75 15.96
CA ARG A 316 -6.89 -10.75 16.93
C ARG A 316 -8.26 -10.55 16.27
N HIS A 317 -8.35 -10.65 14.93
CA HIS A 317 -9.58 -10.49 14.16
C HIS A 317 -10.75 -11.36 14.69
N ALA A 318 -10.47 -12.63 14.99
CA ALA A 318 -11.46 -13.59 15.48
C ALA A 318 -11.98 -13.29 16.89
N GLU A 319 -11.29 -12.43 17.65
CA GLU A 319 -11.77 -11.98 18.96
C GLU A 319 -12.99 -11.05 18.82
N ILE A 320 -13.09 -10.31 17.70
CA ILE A 320 -14.11 -9.27 17.49
C ILE A 320 -15.09 -9.57 16.36
N SER A 321 -14.66 -10.21 15.28
CA SER A 321 -15.52 -10.46 14.12
C SER A 321 -16.44 -11.66 14.35
N GLY A 322 -17.71 -11.53 13.99
CA GLY A 322 -18.74 -12.52 14.27
C GLY A 322 -19.26 -12.49 15.72
N LYS A 323 -18.95 -11.42 16.46
CA LYS A 323 -19.49 -11.16 17.81
C LYS A 323 -20.52 -10.05 17.72
N ASN A 324 -21.54 -10.08 18.58
CA ASN A 324 -22.59 -9.06 18.65
C ASN A 324 -23.16 -8.70 17.27
N ARG A 325 -23.43 -9.71 16.44
CA ARG A 325 -23.95 -9.59 15.07
C ARG A 325 -23.11 -8.70 14.13
N THR A 326 -21.84 -8.45 14.48
CA THR A 326 -20.95 -7.50 13.81
C THR A 326 -19.74 -8.20 13.20
N HIS A 327 -19.38 -7.82 11.97
CA HIS A 327 -18.27 -8.40 11.22
C HIS A 327 -17.37 -7.30 10.66
N TYR A 328 -16.07 -7.57 10.56
CA TYR A 328 -15.09 -6.61 10.09
C TYR A 328 -14.29 -7.18 8.93
N CYS A 329 -14.20 -6.44 7.82
CA CYS A 329 -13.30 -6.79 6.72
C CYS A 329 -12.64 -5.53 6.14
N GLY A 330 -11.53 -5.72 5.42
CA GLY A 330 -10.73 -4.62 4.91
C GLY A 330 -9.28 -5.01 4.74
N ALA A 331 -8.58 -4.31 3.86
CA ALA A 331 -7.18 -4.62 3.54
C ALA A 331 -6.23 -4.44 4.73
N TYR A 332 -6.64 -3.65 5.73
CA TYR A 332 -5.88 -3.40 6.96
C TYR A 332 -5.74 -4.64 7.87
N TRP A 333 -6.40 -5.75 7.58
CA TRP A 333 -6.18 -7.05 8.24
C TRP A 333 -4.94 -7.80 7.73
N GLY A 334 -4.30 -7.31 6.67
CA GLY A 334 -3.05 -7.84 6.14
C GLY A 334 -2.11 -6.72 5.71
N TYR A 335 -1.45 -6.85 4.57
CA TYR A 335 -0.46 -5.88 4.09
C TYR A 335 -1.04 -4.61 3.48
N GLY A 336 -2.37 -4.47 3.44
CA GLY A 336 -3.04 -3.26 2.92
C GLY A 336 -3.33 -3.32 1.42
N PHE A 337 -3.24 -4.50 0.79
CA PHE A 337 -3.43 -4.66 -0.65
C PHE A 337 -4.75 -5.38 -0.99
N HIS A 338 -5.04 -5.48 -2.29
CA HIS A 338 -6.29 -6.06 -2.80
C HIS A 338 -6.50 -7.52 -2.37
N GLU A 339 -5.43 -8.31 -2.30
CA GLU A 339 -5.52 -9.69 -1.81
C GLU A 339 -5.97 -9.75 -0.35
N ASP A 340 -5.47 -8.85 0.50
CA ASP A 340 -5.85 -8.77 1.91
C ASP A 340 -7.32 -8.34 2.07
N GLY A 341 -7.79 -7.44 1.21
CA GLY A 341 -9.20 -7.08 1.13
C GLY A 341 -10.09 -8.26 0.75
N VAL A 342 -9.71 -9.05 -0.24
CA VAL A 342 -10.45 -10.27 -0.64
C VAL A 342 -10.40 -11.32 0.48
N ASN A 343 -9.24 -11.56 1.08
CA ASN A 343 -9.07 -12.57 2.12
C ASN A 343 -9.88 -12.25 3.38
N SER A 344 -9.88 -10.99 3.82
CA SER A 344 -10.70 -10.57 4.96
C SER A 344 -12.19 -10.65 4.66
N ALA A 345 -12.64 -10.30 3.44
CA ALA A 345 -14.03 -10.51 3.03
C ALA A 345 -14.42 -12.00 3.04
N LEU A 346 -13.55 -12.88 2.52
CA LEU A 346 -13.80 -14.33 2.55
C LEU A 346 -13.85 -14.89 3.96
N ALA A 347 -13.05 -14.37 4.90
CA ALA A 347 -13.12 -14.75 6.30
C ALA A 347 -14.50 -14.44 6.91
N VAL A 348 -15.09 -13.29 6.58
CA VAL A 348 -16.46 -12.92 6.99
C VAL A 348 -17.49 -13.81 6.27
N CYS A 349 -17.37 -13.99 4.96
CA CYS A 349 -18.30 -14.80 4.15
C CYS A 349 -18.44 -16.24 4.65
N LYS A 350 -17.38 -16.84 5.19
CA LYS A 350 -17.42 -18.19 5.79
C LYS A 350 -18.41 -18.31 6.94
N HIS A 351 -18.60 -17.25 7.72
CA HIS A 351 -19.61 -17.23 8.79
C HIS A 351 -21.04 -17.43 8.24
N PHE A 352 -21.27 -17.04 6.98
CA PHE A 352 -22.54 -17.18 6.27
C PHE A 352 -22.54 -18.38 5.30
N GLY A 353 -21.57 -19.28 5.41
CA GLY A 353 -21.42 -20.44 4.51
C GLY A 353 -21.18 -20.06 3.04
N LYS A 354 -20.51 -18.93 2.79
CA LYS A 354 -20.19 -18.43 1.44
C LYS A 354 -18.69 -18.50 1.14
N GLU A 355 -18.38 -18.84 -0.11
CA GLU A 355 -17.01 -18.96 -0.65
C GLU A 355 -16.89 -18.29 -2.03
N LEU A 356 -15.65 -18.14 -2.52
CA LEU A 356 -15.33 -17.39 -3.75
C LEU A 356 -15.66 -18.12 -5.04
#